data_AF-A0A923QTM2-F1
#
_entry.id   AF-A0A923QTM2-F1
#
_cell.length_a   1.000
_cell.length_b   1.000
_cell.length_c   1.000
_cell.angle_alpha   90.00
_cell.angle_beta   90.00
_cell.angle_gamma   90.00
#
_symmetry.space_group_name_H-M   'P 1'
#
loop_
_entity.id
_entity.type
_entity.pdbx_description
1 polymer ?
#
loop_
_entity_poly.entity_id
_entity_poly.type
_entity_poly.pdbx_seq_one_letter_code
_entity_poly.pdbx_strand_id
1 'polypeptide(L)'
;MKKTLLNSLLAAIVMTAFLPSAHAAKFANQFTEFELPPGWACNLEVAEWVCQNTNPAKSKEAIIVLAAKLKGDQDSLDQYLTYLKATKSFTSVGGKALKSEPKYAKTLNVNGHPWVDALHLESEIPGFYTRYLATVKDDIGVLVTYSIAKAKYQDYLKDFDNLVNTLKVFRKAGGINIAPANTNLLQPNIPTTISGETVFPGVNPQGGSDAPAPKRAAQNNDLILYGVIGVAAVALFIIKKRKG
;
A
#
# COMPACT_ATOMS: atom_id res chain seq x y z
N MET A 1 48.60 -26.76 -27.59
CA MET A 1 47.94 -26.49 -26.29
C MET A 1 47.75 -25.01 -25.96
N LYS A 2 48.72 -24.10 -26.19
CA LYS A 2 48.57 -22.67 -25.81
C LYS A 2 47.47 -21.89 -26.56
N LYS A 3 47.23 -22.16 -27.85
CA LYS A 3 46.19 -21.47 -28.65
C LYS A 3 44.76 -21.82 -28.25
N THR A 4 44.50 -23.08 -27.90
CA THR A 4 43.18 -23.54 -27.46
C THR A 4 42.80 -22.96 -26.10
N LEU A 5 43.76 -22.87 -25.17
CA LEU A 5 43.56 -22.19 -23.88
C LEU A 5 43.27 -20.69 -24.03
N LEU A 6 43.94 -20.01 -24.96
CA LEU A 6 43.72 -18.58 -25.20
C LEU A 6 42.33 -18.31 -25.82
N ASN A 7 41.90 -19.15 -26.78
CA ASN A 7 40.56 -19.02 -27.38
C ASN A 7 39.44 -19.35 -26.38
N SER A 8 39.63 -20.33 -25.50
CA SER A 8 38.68 -20.63 -24.42
C SER A 8 38.60 -19.50 -23.39
N LEU A 9 39.72 -18.83 -23.09
CA LEU A 9 39.75 -17.68 -22.18
C LEU A 9 39.05 -16.45 -22.78
N LEU A 10 39.27 -16.17 -24.07
CA LEU A 10 38.56 -15.10 -24.78
C LEU A 10 37.05 -15.37 -24.88
N ALA A 11 36.64 -16.62 -25.14
CA ALA A 11 35.23 -17.00 -25.17
C ALA A 11 34.55 -16.81 -23.79
N ALA A 12 35.24 -17.11 -22.70
CA ALA A 12 34.74 -16.90 -21.34
C ALA A 12 34.59 -15.41 -20.97
N ILE A 13 35.48 -14.54 -21.45
CA ILE A 13 35.42 -13.09 -21.23
C ILE A 13 34.30 -12.43 -22.05
N VAL A 14 34.04 -12.92 -23.27
CA VAL A 14 32.93 -12.43 -24.09
C VAL A 14 31.58 -12.85 -23.49
N MET A 15 31.50 -14.01 -22.83
CA MET A 15 30.24 -14.51 -22.25
C MET A 15 29.83 -13.80 -20.95
N THR A 16 30.77 -13.21 -20.20
CA THR A 16 30.45 -12.40 -19.01
C THR A 16 30.00 -10.98 -19.33
N ALA A 17 30.27 -10.47 -20.55
CA ALA A 17 29.90 -9.12 -20.97
C ALA A 17 28.43 -8.95 -21.39
N PHE A 18 27.67 -10.06 -21.54
CA PHE A 18 26.27 -10.04 -21.97
C PHE A 18 25.28 -10.49 -20.89
N LEU A 19 25.63 -10.37 -19.61
CA LEU A 19 24.64 -10.58 -18.55
C LEU A 19 23.67 -9.38 -18.55
N PRO A 20 22.37 -9.58 -18.82
CA PRO A 20 21.39 -8.52 -18.69
C PRO A 20 21.40 -8.05 -17.25
N SER A 21 21.59 -6.76 -17.03
CA SER A 21 21.47 -6.17 -15.71
C SER A 21 20.01 -6.32 -15.25
N ALA A 22 19.79 -7.22 -14.29
CA ALA A 22 18.52 -7.37 -13.61
C ALA A 22 18.29 -6.13 -12.74
N HIS A 23 17.76 -5.07 -13.34
CA HIS A 23 17.34 -3.88 -12.61
C HIS A 23 15.98 -4.16 -11.97
N ALA A 24 15.98 -4.40 -10.66
CA ALA A 24 14.76 -4.38 -9.87
C ALA A 24 14.16 -2.96 -9.94
N ALA A 25 12.89 -2.86 -10.34
CA ALA A 25 12.19 -1.58 -10.38
C ALA A 25 12.03 -1.07 -8.95
N LYS A 26 12.41 0.18 -8.70
CA LYS A 26 12.23 0.82 -7.39
C LYS A 26 11.02 1.72 -7.40
N PHE A 27 10.22 1.62 -6.35
CA PHE A 27 9.20 2.61 -6.06
C PHE A 27 9.68 3.51 -4.93
N ALA A 28 9.44 4.81 -5.06
CA ALA A 28 9.69 5.78 -4.02
C ALA A 28 8.64 6.89 -4.05
N ASN A 29 8.13 7.25 -2.88
CA ASN A 29 7.25 8.40 -2.69
C ASN A 29 7.86 9.38 -1.67
N GLN A 30 7.04 10.07 -0.90
CA GLN A 30 7.41 11.12 0.05
C GLN A 30 7.83 10.56 1.41
N PHE A 31 7.47 9.30 1.69
CA PHE A 31 7.70 8.68 2.98
C PHE A 31 8.33 7.28 2.93
N THR A 32 8.34 6.61 1.78
CA THR A 32 8.87 5.25 1.63
C THR A 32 9.60 5.02 0.30
N GLU A 33 10.52 4.06 0.30
CA GLU A 33 11.15 3.48 -0.89
C GLU A 33 11.32 1.97 -0.70
N PHE A 34 11.12 1.19 -1.76
CA PHE A 34 11.38 -0.26 -1.79
C PHE A 34 11.48 -0.78 -3.23
N GLU A 35 11.92 -2.03 -3.39
CA GLU A 35 11.92 -2.72 -4.67
C GLU A 35 10.57 -3.36 -4.96
N LEU A 36 10.02 -3.06 -6.13
CA LEU A 36 8.80 -3.66 -6.64
C LEU A 36 9.10 -5.01 -7.30
N PRO A 37 8.21 -6.00 -7.14
CA PRO A 37 8.30 -7.23 -7.92
C PRO A 37 8.10 -6.93 -9.42
N PRO A 38 8.65 -7.76 -10.31
CA PRO A 38 8.49 -7.56 -11.75
C PRO A 38 7.03 -7.48 -12.19
N GLY A 39 6.72 -6.48 -13.02
CA GLY A 39 5.36 -6.27 -13.53
C GLY A 39 4.40 -5.63 -12.53
N TRP A 40 4.90 -4.98 -11.47
CA TRP A 40 4.08 -4.16 -10.56
C TRP A 40 4.20 -2.68 -10.87
N ALA A 41 3.14 -1.94 -10.60
CA ALA A 41 3.10 -0.48 -10.67
C ALA A 41 2.29 0.08 -9.50
N CYS A 42 2.63 1.29 -9.05
CA CYS A 42 1.94 2.00 -7.98
C CYS A 42 1.27 3.26 -8.51
N ASN A 43 0.04 3.51 -8.08
CA ASN A 43 -0.72 4.71 -8.40
C ASN A 43 -1.20 5.40 -7.11
N LEU A 44 -1.30 6.73 -7.14
CA LEU A 44 -1.90 7.48 -6.04
C LEU A 44 -3.42 7.48 -6.22
N GLU A 45 -4.13 6.77 -5.34
CA GLU A 45 -5.58 6.71 -5.30
C GLU A 45 -6.08 7.50 -4.09
N VAL A 46 -6.64 8.69 -4.36
CA VAL A 46 -7.14 9.64 -3.35
C VAL A 46 -6.05 10.16 -2.41
N ALA A 47 -5.65 9.35 -1.42
CA ALA A 47 -4.64 9.68 -0.41
C ALA A 47 -3.72 8.50 -0.09
N GLU A 48 -3.78 7.43 -0.87
CA GLU A 48 -3.06 6.17 -0.63
C GLU A 48 -2.34 5.75 -1.89
N TRP A 49 -1.14 5.20 -1.76
CA TRP A 49 -0.46 4.58 -2.89
C TRP A 49 -0.88 3.12 -2.97
N VAL A 50 -1.51 2.75 -4.07
CA VAL A 50 -1.96 1.39 -4.34
C VAL A 50 -1.05 0.79 -5.41
N CYS A 51 -0.34 -0.28 -5.05
CA CYS A 51 0.48 -1.03 -6.00
C CYS A 51 -0.13 -2.39 -6.30
N GLN A 52 -0.17 -2.74 -7.58
CA GLN A 52 -0.71 -4.00 -8.08
C GLN A 52 0.09 -4.48 -9.29
N ASN A 53 -0.08 -5.76 -9.63
CA ASN A 53 0.44 -6.29 -10.88
C ASN A 53 -0.27 -5.65 -12.08
N THR A 54 0.50 -5.23 -13.09
CA THR A 54 -0.02 -4.63 -14.32
C THR A 54 -0.73 -5.64 -15.22
N ASN A 55 -0.51 -6.94 -15.01
CA ASN A 55 -1.30 -7.99 -15.64
C ASN A 55 -2.68 -8.09 -14.94
N PRO A 56 -3.80 -7.83 -15.63
CA PRO A 56 -5.13 -7.87 -15.04
C PRO A 56 -5.49 -9.21 -14.40
N ALA A 57 -4.98 -10.33 -14.93
CA ALA A 57 -5.22 -11.65 -14.37
C ALA A 57 -4.58 -11.84 -12.99
N LYS A 58 -3.45 -11.16 -12.73
CA LYS A 58 -2.71 -11.22 -11.46
C LYS A 58 -3.06 -10.10 -10.50
N SER A 59 -3.64 -9.00 -10.99
CA SER A 59 -4.02 -7.82 -10.19
C SER A 59 -4.93 -8.13 -8.99
N LYS A 60 -5.70 -9.23 -9.06
CA LYS A 60 -6.62 -9.68 -8.01
C LYS A 60 -5.98 -10.64 -7.01
N GLU A 61 -4.76 -11.10 -7.25
CA GLU A 61 -4.09 -12.08 -6.40
C GLU A 61 -3.38 -11.42 -5.21
N ALA A 62 -2.87 -10.21 -5.40
CA ALA A 62 -2.18 -9.47 -4.37
C ALA A 62 -2.23 -7.94 -4.60
N ILE A 63 -2.15 -7.18 -3.51
CA ILE A 63 -2.19 -5.72 -3.49
C ILE A 63 -1.29 -5.18 -2.39
N ILE A 64 -0.62 -4.06 -2.66
CA ILE A 64 0.14 -3.28 -1.67
C ILE A 64 -0.56 -1.95 -1.49
N VAL A 65 -0.79 -1.54 -0.25
CA VAL A 65 -1.33 -0.21 0.06
C VAL A 65 -0.38 0.51 0.99
N LEU A 66 -0.02 1.74 0.65
CA LEU A 66 0.78 2.61 1.48
C LEU A 66 0.00 3.85 1.85
N ALA A 67 -0.03 4.12 3.15
CA ALA A 67 -0.63 5.31 3.70
C ALA A 67 0.33 5.94 4.71
N ALA A 68 0.30 7.27 4.76
CA ALA A 68 0.95 8.01 5.81
C ALA A 68 0.05 9.16 6.26
N LYS A 69 0.17 9.50 7.54
CA LYS A 69 -0.54 10.63 8.15
C LYS A 69 0.37 11.36 9.11
N LEU A 70 0.02 12.58 9.47
CA LEU A 70 0.65 13.25 10.61
C LEU A 70 0.46 12.41 11.88
N LYS A 71 1.53 12.31 12.65
CA LYS A 71 1.57 11.58 13.91
C LYS A 71 0.66 12.27 14.92
N GLY A 72 -0.27 11.53 15.51
CA GLY A 72 -1.03 11.92 16.69
C GLY A 72 -0.53 11.22 17.96
N ASP A 73 -1.20 11.47 19.08
CA ASP A 73 -0.80 10.93 20.39
C ASP A 73 -0.90 9.40 20.48
N GLN A 74 -1.66 8.78 19.57
CA GLN A 74 -1.86 7.33 19.50
C GLN A 74 -0.91 6.63 18.51
N ASP A 75 -0.02 7.39 17.89
CA ASP A 75 0.92 6.88 16.89
C ASP A 75 2.28 6.61 17.56
N SER A 76 2.41 5.39 18.10
CA SER A 76 3.65 4.84 18.64
C SER A 76 3.74 3.34 18.33
N LEU A 77 4.97 2.80 18.31
CA LEU A 77 5.18 1.38 18.01
C LEU A 77 4.45 0.46 18.99
N ASP A 78 4.43 0.79 20.29
CA ASP A 78 3.73 -0.01 21.29
C ASP A 78 2.22 -0.06 21.08
N GLN A 79 1.63 1.07 20.67
CA GLN A 79 0.21 1.16 20.36
C GLN A 79 -0.13 0.41 19.08
N TYR A 80 0.70 0.53 18.04
CA TYR A 80 0.56 -0.25 16.81
C TYR A 80 0.67 -1.75 17.08
N LEU A 81 1.65 -2.18 17.88
CA LEU A 81 1.83 -3.58 18.25
C LEU A 81 0.64 -4.11 19.03
N THR A 82 0.16 -3.34 20.01
CA THR A 82 -1.02 -3.71 20.81
C THR A 82 -2.26 -3.83 19.93
N TYR A 83 -2.48 -2.86 19.05
CA TYR A 83 -3.60 -2.87 18.10
C TYR A 83 -3.51 -4.07 17.15
N LEU A 84 -2.33 -4.35 16.59
CA LEU A 84 -2.13 -5.43 15.62
C LEU A 84 -2.06 -6.82 16.26
N LYS A 85 -1.93 -6.94 17.58
CA LYS A 85 -2.13 -8.22 18.30
C LYS A 85 -3.61 -8.59 18.42
N ALA A 86 -4.49 -7.59 18.44
CA ALA A 86 -5.91 -7.81 18.63
C ALA A 86 -6.55 -8.43 17.39
N THR A 87 -7.53 -9.30 17.62
CA THR A 87 -8.44 -9.73 16.56
C THR A 87 -9.32 -8.58 16.11
N LYS A 88 -9.45 -8.40 14.79
CA LYS A 88 -10.36 -7.43 14.18
C LYS A 88 -11.69 -8.10 13.84
N SER A 89 -12.79 -7.38 13.98
CA SER A 89 -14.11 -7.82 13.50
C SER A 89 -14.63 -6.78 12.51
N PHE A 90 -15.10 -7.23 11.35
CA PHE A 90 -15.72 -6.36 10.35
C PHE A 90 -16.86 -7.10 9.65
N THR A 91 -17.77 -6.34 9.05
CA THR A 91 -18.88 -6.88 8.27
C THR A 91 -18.48 -6.88 6.80
N SER A 92 -18.54 -8.03 6.15
CA SER A 92 -18.32 -8.12 4.71
C SER A 92 -19.41 -7.36 3.95
N VAL A 93 -19.14 -7.05 2.69
CA VAL A 93 -20.11 -6.43 1.76
C VAL A 93 -21.41 -7.26 1.66
N GLY A 94 -21.32 -8.59 1.83
CA GLY A 94 -22.46 -9.49 1.87
C GLY A 94 -23.17 -9.58 3.24
N GLY A 95 -22.87 -8.67 4.18
CA GLY A 95 -23.49 -8.62 5.50
C GLY A 95 -22.96 -9.67 6.50
N LYS A 96 -21.96 -10.46 6.13
CA LYS A 96 -21.41 -11.51 7.00
C LYS A 96 -20.39 -10.90 7.96
N ALA A 97 -20.60 -11.06 9.26
CA ALA A 97 -19.58 -10.75 10.25
C ALA A 97 -18.38 -11.70 10.07
N LEU A 98 -17.21 -11.11 9.85
CA LEU A 98 -15.94 -11.78 9.74
C LEU A 98 -15.05 -11.35 10.90
N LYS A 99 -14.22 -12.30 11.34
CA LYS A 99 -13.29 -12.11 12.44
C LYS A 99 -11.91 -12.48 11.93
N SER A 100 -10.96 -11.55 12.04
CA SER A 100 -9.59 -11.80 11.61
C SER A 100 -8.90 -12.82 12.50
N GLU A 101 -7.90 -13.49 11.95
CA GLU A 101 -7.05 -14.39 12.69
C GLU A 101 -5.62 -13.85 12.71
N PRO A 102 -5.21 -13.15 13.80
CA PRO A 102 -3.83 -12.74 13.97
C PRO A 102 -2.91 -13.96 14.01
N LYS A 103 -1.91 -14.00 13.13
CA LYS A 103 -0.89 -15.08 13.08
C LYS A 103 0.32 -14.72 13.91
N TYR A 104 0.78 -13.47 13.79
CA TYR A 104 1.81 -12.90 14.65
C TYR A 104 1.72 -11.38 14.64
N ALA A 105 2.34 -10.76 15.65
CA ALA A 105 2.67 -9.35 15.68
C ALA A 105 3.93 -9.17 16.53
N LYS A 106 4.95 -8.55 15.95
CA LYS A 106 6.28 -8.39 16.56
C LYS A 106 6.90 -7.07 16.13
N THR A 107 7.90 -6.62 16.89
CA THR A 107 8.78 -5.54 16.44
C THR A 107 9.92 -6.15 15.64
N LEU A 108 10.33 -5.50 14.55
CA LEU A 108 11.54 -5.82 13.81
C LEU A 108 12.26 -4.55 13.39
N ASN A 109 13.54 -4.67 13.02
CA ASN A 109 14.31 -3.55 12.48
C ASN A 109 14.54 -3.81 10.99
N VAL A 110 14.09 -2.90 10.13
CA VAL A 110 14.38 -2.91 8.69
C VAL A 110 15.26 -1.72 8.37
N ASN A 111 16.40 -1.97 7.74
CA ASN A 111 17.29 -0.91 7.24
C ASN A 111 17.60 0.17 8.30
N GLY A 112 17.82 -0.26 9.55
CA GLY A 112 18.17 0.62 10.68
C GLY A 112 16.98 1.33 11.34
N HIS A 113 15.74 1.07 10.91
CA HIS A 113 14.54 1.68 11.47
C HIS A 113 13.63 0.63 12.11
N PRO A 114 13.07 0.88 13.31
CA PRO A 114 12.13 -0.05 13.93
C PRO A 114 10.77 -0.02 13.24
N TRP A 115 10.13 -1.18 13.15
CA TRP A 115 8.79 -1.38 12.59
C TRP A 115 8.01 -2.37 13.46
N VAL A 116 6.69 -2.25 13.46
CA VAL A 116 5.80 -3.33 13.86
C VAL A 116 5.45 -4.13 12.62
N ASP A 117 5.70 -5.44 12.67
CA ASP A 117 5.37 -6.42 11.65
C ASP A 117 4.32 -7.39 12.19
N ALA A 118 3.17 -7.44 11.53
CA ALA A 118 2.08 -8.33 11.90
C ALA A 118 1.48 -9.00 10.67
N LEU A 119 1.01 -10.24 10.84
CA LEU A 119 0.31 -10.98 9.79
C LEU A 119 -1.05 -11.41 10.31
N HIS A 120 -2.10 -11.11 9.55
CA HIS A 120 -3.46 -11.55 9.84
C HIS A 120 -4.03 -12.29 8.64
N LEU A 121 -4.89 -13.27 8.89
CA LEU A 121 -5.80 -13.81 7.89
C LEU A 121 -7.15 -13.10 8.03
N GLU A 122 -7.80 -12.77 6.91
CA GLU A 122 -9.15 -12.18 6.88
C GLU A 122 -9.27 -10.92 7.73
N SER A 123 -8.40 -9.92 7.50
CA SER A 123 -8.40 -8.68 8.30
C SER A 123 -8.80 -7.42 7.53
N GLU A 124 -8.58 -7.41 6.22
CA GLU A 124 -9.00 -6.34 5.31
C GLU A 124 -9.86 -6.92 4.18
N ILE A 125 -9.38 -8.02 3.57
CA ILE A 125 -10.05 -8.71 2.47
C ILE A 125 -10.35 -10.16 2.89
N PRO A 126 -11.60 -10.64 2.74
CA PRO A 126 -11.94 -12.03 3.01
C PRO A 126 -11.11 -13.00 2.14
N GLY A 127 -10.56 -14.05 2.74
CA GLY A 127 -9.69 -15.01 2.05
C GLY A 127 -8.26 -14.52 1.77
N PHE A 128 -7.82 -13.39 2.33
CA PHE A 128 -6.47 -12.86 2.14
C PHE A 128 -5.66 -12.90 3.45
N TYR A 129 -4.37 -13.17 3.31
CA TYR A 129 -3.39 -12.80 4.32
C TYR A 129 -2.99 -11.34 4.12
N THR A 130 -3.01 -10.55 5.18
CA THR A 130 -2.53 -9.17 5.18
C THR A 130 -1.37 -9.05 6.15
N ARG A 131 -0.19 -8.70 5.62
CA ARG A 131 0.98 -8.31 6.41
C ARG A 131 0.97 -6.80 6.59
N TYR A 132 1.12 -6.33 7.81
CA TYR A 132 1.16 -4.92 8.19
C TYR A 132 2.56 -4.58 8.61
N LEU A 133 3.15 -3.55 7.99
CA LEU A 133 4.35 -2.88 8.47
C LEU A 133 3.99 -1.46 8.88
N ALA A 134 3.97 -1.22 10.19
CA ALA A 134 3.62 0.07 10.76
C ALA A 134 4.82 0.68 11.48
N THR A 135 5.06 1.98 11.27
CA THR A 135 6.10 2.70 11.99
C THR A 135 5.80 4.18 12.15
N VAL A 136 6.64 4.86 12.91
CA VAL A 136 6.63 6.31 13.10
C VAL A 136 7.98 6.85 12.63
N LYS A 137 7.93 7.84 11.74
CA LYS A 137 9.12 8.56 11.27
C LYS A 137 8.90 10.05 11.45
N ASP A 138 9.72 10.69 12.27
CA ASP A 138 9.63 12.12 12.55
C ASP A 138 8.21 12.54 13.01
N ASP A 139 7.51 13.34 12.20
CA ASP A 139 6.16 13.84 12.44
C ASP A 139 5.06 13.01 11.77
N ILE A 140 5.36 11.83 11.21
CA ILE A 140 4.38 10.98 10.51
C ILE A 140 4.29 9.55 11.06
N GLY A 141 3.08 8.99 11.01
CA GLY A 141 2.83 7.57 11.08
C GLY A 141 2.73 6.99 9.67
N VAL A 142 3.40 5.86 9.43
CA VAL A 142 3.44 5.18 8.12
C VAL A 142 2.91 3.77 8.29
N LEU A 143 2.01 3.37 7.38
CA LEU A 143 1.50 2.03 7.26
C LEU A 143 1.72 1.52 5.84
N VAL A 144 2.33 0.34 5.74
CA VAL A 144 2.38 -0.43 4.50
C VAL A 144 1.67 -1.75 4.73
N THR A 145 0.70 -2.08 3.89
CA THR A 145 0.03 -3.37 3.92
C THR A 145 0.29 -4.15 2.65
N TYR A 146 0.47 -5.46 2.82
CA TYR A 146 0.66 -6.43 1.75
C TYR A 146 -0.44 -7.46 1.90
N SER A 147 -1.41 -7.47 0.99
CA SER A 147 -2.53 -8.41 1.03
C SER A 147 -2.41 -9.40 -0.12
N ILE A 148 -2.45 -10.70 0.20
CA ILE A 148 -2.31 -11.80 -0.77
C ILE A 148 -3.45 -12.79 -0.58
N ALA A 149 -4.07 -13.21 -1.68
CA ALA A 149 -5.04 -14.29 -1.65
C ALA A 149 -4.42 -15.54 -1.01
N LYS A 150 -5.14 -16.18 -0.09
CA LYS A 150 -4.65 -17.34 0.68
C LYS A 150 -4.06 -18.43 -0.22
N ALA A 151 -4.70 -18.71 -1.35
CA ALA A 151 -4.26 -19.72 -2.33
C ALA A 151 -2.95 -19.35 -3.06
N LYS A 152 -2.54 -18.08 -3.04
CA LYS A 152 -1.36 -17.53 -3.73
C LYS A 152 -0.25 -17.12 -2.78
N TYR A 153 -0.45 -17.29 -1.47
CA TYR A 153 0.49 -16.81 -0.46
C TYR A 153 1.93 -17.30 -0.69
N GLN A 154 2.10 -18.60 -0.98
CA GLN A 154 3.43 -19.18 -1.21
C GLN A 154 4.09 -18.66 -2.49
N ASP A 155 3.30 -18.38 -3.54
CA ASP A 155 3.80 -17.91 -4.83
C ASP A 155 4.46 -16.52 -4.71
N TYR A 156 3.92 -15.67 -3.82
CA TYR A 156 4.39 -14.29 -3.66
C TYR A 156 5.28 -14.06 -2.43
N LEU A 157 5.45 -15.06 -1.55
CA LEU A 157 6.14 -14.88 -0.27
C LEU A 157 7.56 -14.31 -0.44
N LYS A 158 8.32 -14.84 -1.40
CA LYS A 158 9.68 -14.39 -1.69
C LYS A 158 9.73 -12.94 -2.18
N ASP A 159 8.80 -12.56 -3.04
CA ASP A 159 8.72 -11.19 -3.58
C ASP A 159 8.42 -10.19 -2.45
N PHE A 160 7.50 -10.54 -1.54
CA PHE A 160 7.18 -9.70 -0.40
C PHE A 160 8.30 -9.65 0.64
N ASP A 161 9.01 -10.74 0.90
CA ASP A 161 10.17 -10.69 1.79
C ASP A 161 11.27 -9.80 1.20
N ASN A 162 11.49 -9.81 -0.11
CA ASN A 162 12.42 -8.86 -0.76
C ASN A 162 11.96 -7.41 -0.59
N LEU A 163 10.66 -7.17 -0.77
CA LEU A 163 10.09 -5.84 -0.59
C LEU A 163 10.32 -5.35 0.84
N VAL A 164 10.00 -6.17 1.85
CA VAL A 164 10.22 -5.82 3.27
C VAL A 164 11.71 -5.57 3.53
N ASN A 165 12.61 -6.40 3.01
CA ASN A 165 14.05 -6.22 3.23
C ASN A 165 14.61 -4.96 2.56
N THR A 166 14.00 -4.49 1.48
CA THR A 166 14.41 -3.28 0.76
C THR A 166 13.67 -2.03 1.23
N LEU A 167 12.69 -2.17 2.13
CA LEU A 167 11.86 -1.08 2.61
C LEU A 167 12.65 -0.07 3.43
N LYS A 168 12.55 1.19 3.03
CA LYS A 168 13.09 2.34 3.74
C LYS A 168 11.96 3.31 4.03
N VAL A 169 12.08 4.00 5.16
CA VAL A 169 11.17 5.08 5.55
C VAL A 169 11.94 6.38 5.82
N PHE A 170 11.37 7.46 5.33
CA PHE A 170 11.92 8.81 5.45
C PHE A 170 10.76 9.81 5.52
N ARG A 171 11.09 11.08 5.73
CA ARG A 171 10.13 12.17 5.69
C ARG A 171 10.68 13.26 4.77
N LYS A 172 10.21 13.31 3.51
CA LYS A 172 10.55 14.43 2.62
C LYS A 172 9.82 15.68 3.09
N ALA A 173 10.49 16.83 2.97
CA ALA A 173 9.86 18.13 3.19
C ALA A 173 8.70 18.34 2.20
N GLY A 174 7.63 18.97 2.67
CA GLY A 174 6.38 19.17 1.90
C GLY A 174 5.25 18.20 2.30
N GLY A 175 4.26 18.07 1.42
CA GLY A 175 3.09 17.22 1.64
C GLY A 175 3.40 15.72 1.56
N ILE A 176 2.52 14.90 2.14
CA ILE A 176 2.71 13.44 2.33
C ILE A 176 2.29 12.64 1.07
N ASN A 177 1.29 13.13 0.32
CA ASN A 177 0.67 12.42 -0.80
C ASN A 177 0.69 13.27 -2.07
N ILE A 178 1.88 13.59 -2.57
CA ILE A 178 2.06 14.39 -3.77
C ILE A 178 2.46 13.46 -4.92
N ALA A 179 1.65 13.38 -5.98
CA ALA A 179 2.07 12.69 -7.20
C ALA A 179 3.30 13.41 -7.81
N PRO A 180 4.30 12.69 -8.34
CA PRO A 180 5.46 13.34 -8.96
C PRO A 180 5.01 14.25 -10.10
N ALA A 181 5.58 15.46 -10.17
CA ALA A 181 5.15 16.58 -11.04
C ALA A 181 5.20 16.32 -12.56
N ASN A 182 5.59 15.12 -13.01
CA ASN A 182 5.75 14.77 -14.43
C ASN A 182 4.63 13.87 -15.00
N THR A 183 3.52 13.70 -14.29
CA THR A 183 2.31 13.16 -14.90
C THR A 183 1.49 14.33 -15.46
N ASN A 184 1.56 14.53 -16.78
CA ASN A 184 0.59 15.34 -17.54
C ASN A 184 -0.82 14.72 -17.44
N LEU A 185 -1.43 14.81 -16.26
CA LEU A 185 -2.79 14.36 -15.94
C LEU A 185 -3.71 15.55 -15.63
N LEU A 186 -3.39 16.72 -16.18
CA LEU A 186 -4.34 17.84 -16.24
C LEU A 186 -5.29 17.64 -17.43
N GLN A 187 -6.20 16.67 -17.27
CA GLN A 187 -7.57 16.76 -17.76
C GLN A 187 -8.41 15.86 -16.84
N PRO A 188 -8.99 16.42 -15.75
CA PRO A 188 -9.90 15.69 -14.90
C PRO A 188 -11.21 15.50 -15.65
N ASN A 189 -11.43 14.30 -16.20
CA ASN A 189 -12.77 13.87 -16.56
C ASN A 189 -13.39 13.23 -15.30
N ILE A 190 -13.79 14.07 -14.35
CA ILE A 190 -14.35 13.67 -13.05
C ILE A 190 -15.84 13.34 -13.23
N PRO A 191 -16.31 12.11 -12.95
CA PRO A 191 -17.74 11.80 -12.88
C PRO A 191 -18.39 12.51 -11.68
N THR A 192 -19.41 13.32 -11.95
CA THR A 192 -20.04 14.29 -11.01
C THR A 192 -21.06 13.70 -10.03
N THR A 193 -20.93 12.44 -9.59
CA THR A 193 -22.00 11.79 -8.81
C THR A 193 -21.81 11.72 -7.30
N ILE A 194 -20.78 12.32 -6.70
CA ILE A 194 -20.66 12.36 -5.23
C ILE A 194 -20.28 13.76 -4.77
N SER A 195 -21.27 14.55 -4.34
CA SER A 195 -21.06 15.78 -3.58
C SER A 195 -20.91 15.46 -2.09
N GLY A 196 -20.06 16.24 -1.42
CA GLY A 196 -19.66 16.06 -0.01
C GLY A 196 -20.80 16.08 1.03
N GLU A 197 -22.03 16.38 0.64
CA GLU A 197 -23.20 16.36 1.54
C GLU A 197 -23.74 14.96 1.85
N THR A 198 -23.37 13.93 1.07
CA THR A 198 -23.81 12.55 1.34
C THR A 198 -22.99 11.81 2.40
N VAL A 199 -21.85 12.39 2.84
CA VAL A 199 -20.92 11.75 3.78
C VAL A 199 -20.94 12.40 5.17
N PHE A 200 -21.41 13.65 5.30
CA PHE A 200 -21.45 14.37 6.57
C PHE A 200 -22.73 15.20 6.74
N PRO A 201 -23.81 14.67 7.36
CA PRO A 201 -24.97 15.51 7.67
C PRO A 201 -24.61 16.50 8.79
N GLY A 202 -24.68 17.80 8.51
CA GLY A 202 -24.65 18.87 9.52
C GLY A 202 -23.32 19.60 9.75
N VAL A 203 -22.34 19.50 8.85
CA VAL A 203 -21.15 20.36 8.87
C VAL A 203 -21.06 21.12 7.56
N ASN A 204 -21.09 22.44 7.66
CA ASN A 204 -20.94 23.36 6.54
C ASN A 204 -19.45 23.78 6.50
N PRO A 205 -18.59 23.20 5.64
CA PRO A 205 -17.23 23.67 5.50
C PRO A 205 -17.25 25.02 4.79
N GLN A 206 -16.86 26.07 5.51
CA GLN A 206 -16.55 27.36 4.91
C GLN A 206 -15.26 27.22 4.09
N GLY A 207 -15.40 27.00 2.78
CA GLY A 207 -14.28 26.98 1.85
C GLY A 207 -14.73 26.85 0.39
N GLY A 208 -14.77 27.99 -0.32
CA GLY A 208 -14.72 28.11 -1.79
C GLY A 208 -15.98 27.71 -2.56
N SER A 209 -16.75 28.71 -3.00
CA SER A 209 -18.01 28.62 -3.75
C SER A 209 -17.96 27.84 -5.07
N ASP A 210 -18.87 26.87 -5.19
CA ASP A 210 -19.24 26.14 -6.41
C ASP A 210 -20.06 26.99 -7.40
N ALA A 211 -20.12 26.55 -8.66
CA ALA A 211 -21.39 26.54 -9.40
C ALA A 211 -21.55 25.25 -10.23
N PRO A 212 -22.73 24.61 -10.26
CA PRO A 212 -22.90 23.22 -10.74
C PRO A 212 -23.61 23.11 -12.11
N ALA A 213 -23.35 22.01 -12.83
CA ALA A 213 -24.17 21.55 -13.96
C ALA A 213 -24.02 20.01 -14.16
N PRO A 214 -24.87 19.33 -14.96
CA PRO A 214 -25.83 18.34 -14.46
C PRO A 214 -25.45 16.86 -14.73
N LYS A 215 -26.25 15.97 -14.13
CA LYS A 215 -26.08 14.51 -14.00
C LYS A 215 -26.00 13.72 -15.32
N ARG A 216 -25.08 12.74 -15.39
CA ARG A 216 -25.24 11.49 -16.16
C ARG A 216 -24.57 10.30 -15.45
N ALA A 217 -25.13 9.12 -15.69
CA ALA A 217 -24.98 7.88 -14.92
C ALA A 217 -23.88 6.92 -15.44
N ALA A 218 -23.66 5.86 -14.64
CA ALA A 218 -22.83 4.65 -14.84
C ALA A 218 -21.36 4.78 -14.38
N GLN A 219 -20.65 3.76 -13.84
CA GLN A 219 -20.78 2.31 -13.97
C GLN A 219 -19.96 1.60 -12.84
N ASN A 220 -20.42 0.43 -12.38
CA ASN A 220 -19.91 -0.30 -11.20
C ASN A 220 -18.46 -0.81 -11.34
N ASN A 221 -17.61 -0.45 -10.38
CA ASN A 221 -16.29 -1.04 -10.11
C ASN A 221 -16.09 -1.18 -8.58
N ASP A 222 -16.91 -2.03 -7.96
CA ASP A 222 -17.06 -2.10 -6.50
C ASP A 222 -15.83 -2.65 -5.76
N LEU A 223 -14.93 -3.40 -6.40
CA LEU A 223 -13.87 -4.11 -5.64
C LEU A 223 -12.71 -3.21 -5.16
N ILE A 224 -12.40 -2.13 -5.88
CA ILE A 224 -11.34 -1.17 -5.53
C ILE A 224 -11.77 -0.29 -4.35
N LEU A 225 -13.07 -0.01 -4.25
CA LEU A 225 -13.63 0.82 -3.20
C LEU A 225 -13.47 0.17 -1.81
N TYR A 226 -13.47 -1.15 -1.70
CA TYR A 226 -13.47 -1.83 -0.39
C TYR A 226 -12.10 -1.86 0.30
N GLY A 227 -10.99 -1.86 -0.44
CA GLY A 227 -9.64 -1.75 0.16
C GLY A 227 -9.40 -0.38 0.79
N VAL A 228 -9.86 0.67 0.10
CA VAL A 228 -9.82 2.06 0.59
C VAL A 228 -10.80 2.26 1.76
N ILE A 229 -11.97 1.60 1.73
CA ILE A 229 -12.92 1.63 2.86
C ILE A 229 -12.32 0.97 4.12
N GLY A 230 -11.49 -0.07 4.01
CA GLY A 230 -10.83 -0.71 5.16
C GLY A 230 -9.89 0.26 5.89
N VAL A 231 -9.02 0.95 5.15
CA VAL A 231 -8.09 1.95 5.71
C VAL A 231 -8.84 3.19 6.21
N ALA A 232 -9.86 3.65 5.47
CA ALA A 232 -10.74 4.73 5.90
C ALA A 232 -11.56 4.38 7.16
N ALA A 233 -12.01 3.13 7.32
CA ALA A 233 -12.74 2.66 8.49
C ALA A 233 -11.84 2.60 9.73
N VAL A 234 -10.56 2.23 9.58
CA VAL A 234 -9.55 2.30 10.65
C VAL A 234 -9.32 3.76 11.06
N ALA A 235 -9.20 4.68 10.10
CA ALA A 235 -9.06 6.11 10.38
C ALA A 235 -10.32 6.69 11.08
N LEU A 236 -11.53 6.32 10.62
CA LEU A 236 -12.80 6.77 11.19
C LEU A 236 -13.07 6.18 12.57
N PHE A 237 -12.70 4.93 12.83
CA PHE A 237 -12.84 4.31 14.16
C PHE A 237 -11.96 5.03 15.20
N ILE A 238 -10.75 5.42 14.80
CA ILE A 238 -9.85 6.23 15.66
C ILE A 238 -10.44 7.62 15.94
N ILE A 239 -11.12 8.24 14.96
CA ILE A 239 -11.78 9.54 15.14
C ILE A 239 -13.02 9.43 16.05
N LYS A 240 -13.84 8.38 15.89
CA LYS A 240 -15.08 8.19 16.68
C LYS A 240 -14.80 7.95 18.16
N LYS A 241 -13.65 7.34 18.49
CA LYS A 241 -13.24 7.11 19.89
C LYS A 241 -12.68 8.36 20.60
N ARG A 242 -12.50 9.49 19.90
CA ARG A 242 -12.09 10.79 20.48
C ARG A 242 -13.26 11.66 20.94
N LYS A 243 -14.51 11.29 20.63
CA LYS A 243 -15.72 12.04 20.99
C LYS A 243 -16.57 11.37 22.09
N GLY A 244 -16.02 10.37 22.78
CA GLY A 244 -16.64 9.71 23.92
C GLY A 244 -15.64 9.53 25.05
#